data_AF-A0A415H2P8-F1
#
_entry.id   AF-A0A415H2P8-F1
#
_cell.length_a   1.000
_cell.length_b   1.000
_cell.length_c   1.000
_cell.angle_alpha   90.00
_cell.angle_beta   90.00
_cell.angle_gamma   90.00
#
_symmetry.space_group_name_H-M   'P 1'
#
loop_
_entity.id
_entity.type
_entity.pdbx_description
1 polymer ?
#
loop_
_entity_poly.entity_id
_entity_poly.type
_entity_poly.pdbx_seq_one_letter_code
_entity_poly.pdbx_strand_id
1 'polypeptide(L)'
;MDLQYSKKAFENYLNDYDRKNEKIMLKIVHTYGVMECSKKIAEDMKLPAEDCELAQLIGLLHDIGRFEQLKCYNSFEPGTMNHAAFGAKILFEKRLIRCFVEEDKWDEIIKTAIGHHSDYCLKGITNKRELMHAQIIRDADKLDNCRVKLETAIEILLGVTAEQVGMSEITPEVMRQFKNHKSILLETRKTKMDYWISYLAYFYDINFKATYESIRDNHYVDKIIGRIPYTNPDTGKQMEQIRNEMNLYIKTL
;
A
#
# COMPACT_ATOMS: atom_id res chain seq x y z
N MET A 1 0.15 -18.77 -17.49
CA MET A 1 -0.69 -18.16 -16.45
C MET A 1 -1.95 -17.64 -17.10
N ASP A 2 -3.14 -17.91 -16.54
CA ASP A 2 -4.40 -17.37 -17.05
C ASP A 2 -4.95 -16.37 -16.02
N LEU A 3 -4.72 -15.08 -16.26
CA LEU A 3 -5.16 -14.03 -15.33
C LEU A 3 -6.70 -13.90 -15.29
N GLN A 4 -7.42 -14.26 -16.36
CA GLN A 4 -8.89 -14.22 -16.35
C GLN A 4 -9.45 -15.33 -15.45
N TYR A 5 -8.84 -16.51 -15.50
CA TYR A 5 -9.11 -17.58 -14.54
C TYR A 5 -8.87 -17.11 -13.10
N SER A 6 -7.71 -16.51 -12.81
CA SER A 6 -7.39 -16.00 -11.47
C SER A 6 -8.38 -14.93 -10.98
N LYS A 7 -8.79 -13.99 -11.85
CA LYS A 7 -9.80 -12.97 -11.55
C LYS A 7 -11.15 -13.59 -11.21
N LYS A 8 -11.59 -14.58 -11.99
CA LYS A 8 -12.85 -15.30 -11.73
C LYS A 8 -12.78 -16.08 -10.41
N ALA A 9 -11.65 -16.72 -10.13
CA ALA A 9 -11.43 -17.39 -8.85
C ALA A 9 -11.45 -16.42 -7.67
N PHE A 10 -10.90 -15.20 -7.83
CA PHE A 10 -10.98 -14.15 -6.83
C PHE A 10 -12.41 -13.66 -6.60
N GLU A 11 -13.19 -13.44 -7.65
CA GLU A 11 -14.61 -13.09 -7.51
C GLU A 11 -15.41 -14.19 -6.77
N ASN A 12 -15.08 -15.47 -7.01
CA ASN A 12 -15.67 -16.57 -6.25
C ASN A 12 -15.27 -16.56 -4.77
N TYR A 13 -13.99 -16.28 -4.48
CA TYR A 13 -13.50 -16.11 -3.10
C TYR A 13 -14.25 -14.97 -2.38
N LEU A 14 -14.53 -13.87 -3.08
CA LEU A 14 -15.28 -12.74 -2.54
C LEU A 14 -16.73 -13.04 -2.16
N ASN A 15 -17.30 -14.19 -2.56
CA ASN A 15 -18.66 -14.59 -2.16
C ASN A 15 -18.80 -14.89 -0.66
N ASP A 16 -17.68 -15.13 0.03
CA ASP A 16 -17.65 -15.36 1.48
C ASP A 16 -17.67 -14.08 2.32
N TYR A 17 -17.78 -12.91 1.68
CA TYR A 17 -17.71 -11.60 2.34
C TYR A 17 -18.92 -10.73 2.02
N ASP A 18 -19.36 -9.96 3.01
CA ASP A 18 -20.44 -9.00 2.83
C ASP A 18 -19.97 -7.78 2.05
N ARG A 19 -20.32 -7.73 0.76
CA ARG A 19 -20.04 -6.60 -0.14
C ARG A 19 -20.83 -5.32 0.21
N LYS A 20 -21.74 -5.35 1.18
CA LYS A 20 -22.35 -4.12 1.72
C LYS A 20 -21.50 -3.49 2.81
N ASN A 21 -20.54 -4.22 3.38
CA ASN A 21 -19.60 -3.68 4.34
C ASN A 21 -18.60 -2.77 3.65
N GLU A 22 -18.57 -1.50 4.03
CA GLU A 22 -17.71 -0.48 3.45
C GLU A 22 -16.21 -0.83 3.52
N LYS A 23 -15.76 -1.51 4.59
CA LYS A 23 -14.36 -1.94 4.72
C LYS A 23 -14.01 -3.06 3.74
N ILE A 24 -14.94 -3.98 3.49
CA ILE A 24 -14.78 -5.03 2.49
C ILE A 24 -14.75 -4.41 1.10
N MET A 25 -15.70 -3.51 0.79
CA MET A 25 -15.73 -2.83 -0.51
C MET A 25 -14.49 -1.99 -0.76
N LEU A 26 -13.99 -1.28 0.25
CA LEU A 26 -12.72 -0.55 0.17
C LEU A 26 -11.59 -1.48 -0.24
N LYS A 27 -11.50 -2.67 0.36
CA LYS A 27 -10.46 -3.67 0.05
C LYS A 27 -10.64 -4.27 -1.34
N ILE A 28 -11.87 -4.55 -1.79
CA ILE A 28 -12.13 -5.03 -3.16
C ILE A 28 -11.65 -4.01 -4.19
N VAL A 29 -12.07 -2.75 -4.06
CA VAL A 29 -11.68 -1.68 -4.99
C VAL A 29 -10.17 -1.47 -4.96
N HIS A 30 -9.56 -1.48 -3.77
CA HIS A 30 -8.12 -1.37 -3.60
C HIS A 30 -7.36 -2.52 -4.25
N THR A 31 -7.79 -3.77 -4.07
CA THR A 31 -7.14 -4.94 -4.70
C THR A 31 -7.10 -4.81 -6.21
N TYR A 32 -8.20 -4.41 -6.86
CA TYR A 32 -8.20 -4.18 -8.31
C TYR A 32 -7.37 -2.96 -8.71
N GLY A 33 -7.37 -1.89 -7.92
CA GLY A 33 -6.49 -0.74 -8.13
C GLY A 33 -5.02 -1.11 -8.09
N VAL A 34 -4.59 -1.87 -7.08
CA VAL A 34 -3.22 -2.38 -6.94
C VAL A 34 -2.85 -3.31 -8.09
N MET A 35 -3.77 -4.19 -8.53
CA MET A 35 -3.55 -5.03 -9.70
C MET A 35 -3.23 -4.21 -10.96
N GLU A 36 -3.99 -3.16 -11.24
CA GLU A 36 -3.74 -2.27 -12.39
C GLU A 36 -2.48 -1.41 -12.21
N CYS A 37 -2.17 -0.96 -10.99
CA CYS A 37 -0.90 -0.28 -10.70
C CYS A 37 0.30 -1.21 -10.94
N SER A 38 0.23 -2.46 -10.48
CA SER A 38 1.27 -3.47 -10.71
C SER A 38 1.50 -3.73 -12.20
N LYS A 39 0.41 -3.83 -12.98
CA LYS A 39 0.48 -3.93 -14.45
C LYS A 39 1.24 -2.76 -15.04
N LYS A 40 0.81 -1.54 -14.72
CA LYS A 40 1.38 -0.32 -15.28
C LYS A 40 2.87 -0.18 -14.96
N ILE A 41 3.26 -0.43 -13.71
CA ILE A 41 4.67 -0.38 -13.29
C ILE A 41 5.50 -1.41 -14.09
N ALA A 42 5.03 -2.65 -14.22
CA ALA A 42 5.72 -3.69 -14.97
C ALA A 42 5.85 -3.35 -16.47
N GLU A 43 4.81 -2.77 -17.08
CA GLU A 43 4.79 -2.32 -18.48
C GLU A 43 5.74 -1.13 -18.70
N ASP A 44 5.73 -0.13 -17.81
CA ASP A 44 6.63 1.03 -17.88
C ASP A 44 8.11 0.61 -17.73
N MET A 45 8.37 -0.45 -16.94
CA MET A 45 9.67 -1.11 -16.82
C MET A 45 10.04 -2.01 -18.02
N LYS A 46 9.11 -2.20 -18.98
CA LYS A 46 9.26 -3.05 -20.18
C LYS A 46 9.59 -4.50 -19.83
N LEU A 47 8.98 -5.01 -18.77
CA LEU A 47 9.17 -6.41 -18.37
C LEU A 47 8.54 -7.38 -19.39
N PRO A 48 9.01 -8.63 -19.45
CA PRO A 48 8.37 -9.67 -20.26
C PRO A 48 6.90 -9.85 -19.87
N ALA A 49 6.08 -10.31 -20.83
CA ALA A 49 4.64 -10.53 -20.61
C ALA A 49 4.37 -11.43 -19.39
N GLU A 50 5.17 -12.48 -19.19
CA GLU A 50 5.06 -13.37 -18.02
C GLU A 50 5.19 -12.61 -16.68
N ASP A 51 6.12 -11.66 -16.58
CA ASP A 51 6.31 -10.88 -15.36
C ASP A 51 5.24 -9.78 -15.22
N CYS A 52 4.72 -9.24 -16.32
CA CYS A 52 3.59 -8.31 -16.27
C CYS A 52 2.31 -9.00 -15.77
N GLU A 53 2.06 -10.24 -16.19
CA GLU A 53 0.95 -11.07 -15.69
C GLU A 53 1.18 -11.47 -14.22
N LEU A 54 2.41 -11.83 -13.85
CA LEU A 54 2.74 -12.22 -12.48
C LEU A 54 2.57 -11.06 -11.50
N ALA A 55 2.99 -9.86 -11.88
CA ALA A 55 2.82 -8.65 -11.07
C ALA A 55 1.33 -8.35 -10.82
N GLN A 56 0.47 -8.52 -11.84
CA GLN A 56 -0.97 -8.39 -11.69
C GLN A 56 -1.55 -9.43 -10.74
N LEU A 57 -1.20 -10.70 -10.92
CA LEU A 57 -1.67 -11.76 -10.03
C LEU A 57 -1.27 -11.49 -8.57
N ILE A 58 -0.04 -11.06 -8.32
CA ILE A 58 0.42 -10.68 -6.98
C ILE A 58 -0.42 -9.51 -6.46
N GLY A 59 -0.68 -8.49 -7.28
CA GLY A 59 -1.59 -7.39 -6.94
C GLY A 59 -3.01 -7.83 -6.60
N LEU A 60 -3.55 -8.82 -7.31
CA LEU A 60 -4.87 -9.39 -7.03
C LEU A 60 -4.94 -10.13 -5.68
N LEU A 61 -3.81 -10.70 -5.23
CA LEU A 61 -3.78 -11.58 -4.05
C LEU A 61 -3.11 -10.97 -2.81
N HIS A 62 -2.43 -9.83 -2.92
CA HIS A 62 -1.59 -9.27 -1.86
C HIS A 62 -2.32 -9.09 -0.52
N ASP A 63 -3.57 -8.61 -0.60
CA ASP A 63 -4.38 -8.26 0.56
C ASP A 63 -5.35 -9.37 0.99
N ILE A 64 -5.17 -10.61 0.52
CA ILE A 64 -6.03 -11.75 0.91
C ILE A 64 -6.10 -11.90 2.44
N GLY A 65 -5.00 -11.61 3.14
CA GLY A 65 -4.97 -11.59 4.59
C GLY A 65 -5.86 -10.50 5.22
N ARG A 66 -6.10 -9.36 4.57
CA ARG A 66 -7.01 -8.31 5.08
C ARG A 66 -8.46 -8.74 5.06
N PHE A 67 -8.88 -9.50 4.05
CA PHE A 67 -10.24 -10.05 4.01
C PHE A 67 -10.49 -10.96 5.21
N GLU A 68 -9.55 -11.84 5.52
CA GLU A 68 -9.62 -12.70 6.72
C GLU A 68 -9.55 -11.92 8.03
N GLN A 69 -8.71 -10.88 8.09
CA GLN A 69 -8.64 -10.00 9.26
C GLN A 69 -9.98 -9.33 9.54
N LEU A 70 -10.63 -8.81 8.51
CA LEU A 70 -11.95 -8.17 8.61
C LEU A 70 -13.03 -9.18 9.00
N LYS A 71 -13.01 -10.39 8.43
CA LYS A 71 -13.96 -11.45 8.75
C LYS A 71 -13.87 -11.86 10.22
N CYS A 72 -12.66 -11.98 10.78
CA CYS A 72 -12.45 -12.43 12.15
C CYS A 72 -12.59 -11.31 13.19
N TYR A 73 -12.18 -10.08 12.86
CA TYR A 73 -11.98 -9.01 13.85
C TYR A 73 -12.64 -7.68 13.49
N ASN A 74 -13.19 -7.52 12.28
CA ASN A 74 -13.74 -6.26 11.76
C ASN A 74 -12.78 -5.05 11.93
N SER A 75 -11.48 -5.28 11.81
CA SER A 75 -10.44 -4.30 12.13
C SER A 75 -9.29 -4.34 11.12
N PHE A 76 -8.70 -3.17 10.84
CA PHE A 76 -7.45 -3.03 10.08
C PHE A 76 -6.22 -2.82 10.98
N GLU A 77 -6.39 -2.85 12.30
CA GLU A 77 -5.32 -2.56 13.25
C GLU A 77 -4.13 -3.50 13.05
N PRO A 78 -2.91 -2.99 12.80
CA PRO A 78 -1.73 -3.83 12.56
C PRO A 78 -1.40 -4.78 13.72
N GLY A 79 -1.70 -4.36 14.96
CA GLY A 79 -1.48 -5.18 16.15
C GLY A 79 -2.40 -6.39 16.27
N THR A 80 -3.51 -6.43 15.53
CA THR A 80 -4.44 -7.57 15.55
C THR A 80 -3.91 -8.74 14.73
N MET A 81 -3.33 -8.47 13.56
CA MET A 81 -2.82 -9.49 12.65
C MET A 81 -1.83 -8.92 11.64
N ASN A 82 -0.70 -9.60 11.45
CA ASN A 82 0.15 -9.37 10.28
C ASN A 82 -0.51 -9.99 9.03
N HIS A 83 -1.29 -9.17 8.32
CA HIS A 83 -2.04 -9.58 7.13
C HIS A 83 -1.15 -10.11 5.99
N ALA A 84 0.03 -9.55 5.76
CA ALA A 84 0.95 -10.00 4.71
C ALA A 84 1.44 -11.43 4.99
N ALA A 85 1.99 -11.65 6.20
CA ALA A 85 2.48 -12.96 6.62
C ALA A 85 1.34 -14.00 6.66
N PHE A 86 0.16 -13.59 7.15
CA PHE A 86 -1.00 -14.48 7.22
C PHE A 86 -1.58 -14.81 5.83
N GLY A 87 -1.61 -13.84 4.93
CA GLY A 87 -2.03 -14.04 3.54
C GLY A 87 -1.14 -15.05 2.83
N ALA A 88 0.19 -14.89 2.94
CA ALA A 88 1.15 -15.86 2.43
C ALA A 88 0.96 -17.26 3.05
N LYS A 89 0.73 -17.33 4.36
CA LYS A 89 0.41 -18.59 5.05
C LYS A 89 -0.83 -19.27 4.47
N ILE A 90 -1.94 -18.55 4.30
CA ILE A 90 -3.17 -19.15 3.75
C ILE A 90 -2.99 -19.60 2.32
N LEU A 91 -2.36 -18.78 1.48
CA LEU A 91 -2.14 -19.12 0.07
C LEU A 91 -1.34 -20.40 -0.08
N PHE A 92 -0.25 -20.57 0.68
CA PHE A 92 0.68 -21.67 0.46
C PHE A 92 0.52 -22.84 1.44
N GLU A 93 0.39 -22.61 2.75
CA GLU A 93 0.26 -23.71 3.71
C GLU A 93 -1.12 -24.38 3.64
N LYS A 94 -2.18 -23.60 3.36
CA LYS A 94 -3.53 -24.16 3.13
C LYS A 94 -3.82 -24.45 1.65
N ARG A 95 -2.82 -24.28 0.78
CA ARG A 95 -2.90 -24.50 -0.69
C ARG A 95 -4.01 -23.72 -1.41
N LEU A 96 -4.48 -22.61 -0.84
CA LEU A 96 -5.50 -21.77 -1.48
C LEU A 96 -5.00 -21.18 -2.81
N ILE A 97 -3.68 -21.01 -2.98
CA ILE A 97 -3.06 -20.53 -4.23
C ILE A 97 -3.51 -21.34 -5.46
N ARG A 98 -3.79 -22.64 -5.29
CA ARG A 98 -4.22 -23.54 -6.38
C ARG A 98 -5.60 -23.20 -6.94
N CYS A 99 -6.40 -22.42 -6.21
CA CYS A 99 -7.66 -21.89 -6.74
C CYS A 99 -7.41 -20.77 -7.77
N PHE A 100 -6.28 -20.05 -7.67
CA PHE A 100 -5.98 -18.89 -8.50
C PHE A 100 -5.00 -19.20 -9.62
N VAL A 101 -4.07 -20.13 -9.40
CA VAL A 101 -3.07 -20.58 -10.39
C VAL A 101 -2.85 -22.07 -10.26
N GLU A 102 -2.90 -22.80 -11.36
CA GLU A 102 -2.73 -24.26 -11.35
C GLU A 102 -1.26 -24.68 -11.13
N GLU A 103 -0.34 -24.01 -11.84
CA GLU A 103 1.10 -24.30 -11.83
C GLU A 103 1.81 -23.73 -10.58
N ASP A 104 2.86 -24.41 -10.12
CA ASP A 104 3.66 -24.02 -8.94
C ASP A 104 4.95 -23.24 -9.29
N LYS A 105 5.22 -23.04 -10.59
CA LYS A 105 6.40 -22.34 -11.13
C LYS A 105 6.70 -21.00 -10.46
N TRP A 106 5.67 -20.28 -10.00
CA TRP A 106 5.77 -18.92 -9.46
C TRP A 106 5.61 -18.83 -7.95
N ASP A 107 5.51 -19.97 -7.25
CA ASP A 107 5.12 -20.02 -5.83
C ASP A 107 6.01 -19.18 -4.93
N GLU A 108 7.32 -19.36 -5.01
CA GLU A 108 8.24 -18.61 -4.16
C GLU A 108 8.22 -17.11 -4.47
N ILE A 109 8.00 -16.71 -5.73
CA ILE A 109 7.87 -15.30 -6.09
C ILE A 109 6.61 -14.69 -5.47
N ILE A 110 5.47 -15.36 -5.62
CA ILE A 110 4.19 -14.89 -5.10
C ILE A 110 4.24 -14.87 -3.57
N LYS A 111 4.76 -15.93 -2.94
CA LYS A 111 4.90 -16.06 -1.49
C LYS A 111 5.79 -14.97 -0.91
N THR A 112 6.97 -14.76 -1.49
CA THR A 112 7.91 -13.72 -1.05
C THR A 112 7.31 -12.33 -1.23
N ALA A 113 6.73 -12.03 -2.40
CA ALA A 113 6.16 -10.71 -2.66
C ALA A 113 4.99 -10.38 -1.71
N ILE A 114 4.05 -11.31 -1.53
CA ILE A 114 2.90 -11.13 -0.62
C ILE A 114 3.35 -11.10 0.84
N GLY A 115 4.28 -11.96 1.25
CA GLY A 115 4.75 -12.03 2.63
C GLY A 115 5.45 -10.75 3.11
N HIS A 116 6.09 -10.02 2.19
CA HIS A 116 6.91 -8.85 2.49
C HIS A 116 6.31 -7.50 2.01
N HIS A 117 5.11 -7.49 1.42
CA HIS A 117 4.57 -6.25 0.83
C HIS A 117 4.30 -5.15 1.87
N SER A 118 4.02 -5.51 3.14
CA SER A 118 3.75 -4.55 4.20
C SER A 118 4.93 -4.29 5.15
N ASP A 119 6.12 -4.83 4.87
CA ASP A 119 7.29 -4.65 5.73
C ASP A 119 7.70 -3.18 5.84
N TYR A 120 8.22 -2.77 7.00
CA TYR A 120 8.76 -1.42 7.18
C TYR A 120 9.95 -1.13 6.22
N CYS A 121 10.80 -2.14 6.00
CA CYS A 121 11.92 -2.06 5.08
C CYS A 121 12.17 -3.46 4.51
N LEU A 122 12.28 -3.54 3.18
CA LEU A 122 12.50 -4.81 2.48
C LEU A 122 13.94 -5.29 2.68
N LYS A 123 14.13 -6.49 3.26
CA LYS A 123 15.45 -7.09 3.52
C LYS A 123 15.41 -8.59 3.34
N GLY A 124 16.57 -9.20 3.09
CA GLY A 124 16.74 -10.66 3.14
C GLY A 124 16.35 -11.43 1.87
N ILE A 125 15.85 -10.75 0.83
CA ILE A 125 15.52 -11.39 -0.45
C ILE A 125 16.74 -11.35 -1.37
N THR A 126 17.30 -12.50 -1.69
CA THR A 126 18.53 -12.63 -2.50
C THR A 126 18.25 -12.94 -3.97
N ASN A 127 17.13 -13.62 -4.26
CA ASN A 127 16.69 -13.87 -5.62
C ASN A 127 16.21 -12.57 -6.27
N LYS A 128 16.82 -12.20 -7.40
CA LYS A 128 16.53 -10.95 -8.11
C LYS A 128 15.09 -10.85 -8.61
N ARG A 129 14.50 -11.95 -9.08
CA ARG A 129 13.13 -11.96 -9.63
C ARG A 129 12.11 -11.85 -8.49
N GLU A 130 12.34 -12.54 -7.38
CA GLU A 130 11.51 -12.40 -6.17
C GLU A 130 11.59 -10.98 -5.59
N LEU A 131 12.80 -10.41 -5.50
CA LEU A 131 13.01 -9.04 -5.03
C LEU A 131 12.28 -8.03 -5.93
N MET A 132 12.42 -8.16 -7.25
CA MET A 132 11.74 -7.28 -8.22
C MET A 132 10.23 -7.30 -8.01
N HIS A 133 9.60 -8.47 -7.91
CA HIS A 133 8.16 -8.58 -7.71
C HIS A 133 7.72 -8.08 -6.33
N ALA A 134 8.53 -8.31 -5.28
CA ALA A 134 8.29 -7.73 -3.96
C ALA A 134 8.36 -6.20 -3.97
N GLN A 135 9.26 -5.61 -4.76
CA GLN A 135 9.34 -4.16 -4.94
C GLN A 135 8.15 -3.62 -5.74
N ILE A 136 7.71 -4.32 -6.81
CA ILE A 136 6.59 -3.89 -7.65
C ILE A 136 5.31 -3.82 -6.81
N ILE A 137 5.01 -4.86 -6.03
CA ILE A 137 3.78 -4.87 -5.22
C ILE A 137 3.78 -3.78 -4.15
N ARG A 138 4.95 -3.50 -3.54
CA ARG A 138 5.10 -2.41 -2.55
C ARG A 138 4.86 -1.04 -3.16
N ASP A 139 5.35 -0.83 -4.38
CA ASP A 139 5.14 0.41 -5.12
C ASP A 139 3.67 0.56 -5.55
N ALA A 140 3.08 -0.52 -6.09
CA ALA A 140 1.70 -0.55 -6.55
C ALA A 140 0.69 -0.31 -5.41
N ASP A 141 0.91 -0.95 -4.26
CA ASP A 141 0.10 -0.75 -3.04
C ASP A 141 0.13 0.70 -2.57
N LYS A 142 1.32 1.31 -2.48
CA LYS A 142 1.46 2.73 -2.12
C LYS A 142 0.82 3.65 -3.15
N LEU A 143 0.91 3.31 -4.43
CA LEU A 143 0.35 4.11 -5.52
C LEU A 143 -1.18 4.13 -5.46
N ASP A 144 -1.85 2.97 -5.35
CA ASP A 144 -3.31 2.95 -5.18
C ASP A 144 -3.75 3.53 -3.83
N ASN A 145 -2.93 3.38 -2.78
CA ASN A 145 -3.20 4.05 -1.51
C ASN A 145 -3.30 5.58 -1.65
N CYS A 146 -2.67 6.20 -2.65
CA CYS A 146 -2.89 7.63 -2.93
C CYS A 146 -4.35 7.92 -3.22
N ARG A 147 -4.99 7.13 -4.10
CA ARG A 147 -6.43 7.22 -4.39
C ARG A 147 -7.25 6.99 -3.12
N VAL A 148 -6.93 5.96 -2.34
CA VAL A 148 -7.59 5.70 -1.03
C VAL A 148 -7.49 6.93 -0.12
N LYS A 149 -6.33 7.58 -0.04
CA LYS A 149 -6.12 8.81 0.74
C LYS A 149 -6.78 10.03 0.14
N LEU A 150 -7.25 10.02 -1.10
CA LEU A 150 -8.01 11.13 -1.69
C LEU A 150 -9.51 10.94 -1.54
N GLU A 151 -9.99 9.72 -1.73
CA GLU A 151 -11.43 9.41 -1.82
C GLU A 151 -12.05 9.02 -0.48
N THR A 152 -11.27 8.46 0.46
CA THR A 152 -11.81 7.99 1.75
C THR A 152 -11.95 9.14 2.74
N ALA A 153 -13.07 9.23 3.44
CA ALA A 153 -13.30 10.21 4.51
C ALA A 153 -12.19 10.14 5.58
N ILE A 154 -11.79 11.30 6.12
CA ILE A 154 -10.70 11.37 7.11
C ILE A 154 -11.08 10.62 8.39
N GLU A 155 -12.35 10.65 8.76
CA GLU A 155 -12.95 9.94 9.89
C GLU A 155 -12.77 8.42 9.76
N ILE A 156 -12.89 7.88 8.55
CA ILE A 156 -12.67 6.45 8.30
C ILE A 156 -11.18 6.11 8.38
N LEU A 157 -10.31 7.00 7.88
CA LEU A 157 -8.86 6.77 7.85
C LEU A 157 -8.19 6.90 9.23
N LEU A 158 -8.62 7.87 10.03
CA LEU A 158 -7.93 8.31 11.25
C LEU A 158 -8.82 8.30 12.50
N GLY A 159 -10.12 8.03 12.38
CA GLY A 159 -11.06 8.00 13.51
C GLY A 159 -11.40 9.37 14.09
N VAL A 160 -11.04 10.46 13.42
CA VAL A 160 -11.26 11.86 13.82
C VAL A 160 -11.55 12.73 12.59
N THR A 161 -12.07 13.93 12.80
CA THR A 161 -12.33 14.91 11.73
C THR A 161 -11.04 15.49 11.15
N ALA A 162 -11.09 16.04 9.94
CA ALA A 162 -9.94 16.69 9.30
C ALA A 162 -9.40 17.88 10.10
N GLU A 163 -10.27 18.65 10.74
CA GLU A 163 -9.92 19.76 11.63
C GLU A 163 -9.15 19.30 12.86
N GLN A 164 -9.56 18.18 13.47
CA GLN A 164 -8.84 17.60 14.62
C GLN A 164 -7.45 17.08 14.21
N VAL A 165 -7.32 16.53 13.00
CA VAL A 165 -6.01 16.18 12.44
C VAL A 165 -5.17 17.45 12.29
N GLY A 166 -5.65 18.48 11.60
CA GLY A 166 -4.91 19.71 11.34
C GLY A 166 -4.59 20.57 12.57
N MET A 167 -5.32 20.37 13.68
CA MET A 167 -5.03 20.98 14.98
C MET A 167 -3.91 20.25 15.75
N SER A 168 -3.70 18.95 15.47
CA SER A 168 -2.71 18.13 16.16
C SER A 168 -1.28 18.55 15.79
N GLU A 169 -0.37 18.46 16.76
CA GLU A 169 1.05 18.72 16.53
C GLU A 169 1.74 17.58 15.79
N ILE A 170 2.83 17.88 15.10
CA ILE A 170 3.74 16.87 14.58
C ILE A 170 4.84 16.64 15.60
N THR A 171 5.05 15.40 16.02
CA THR A 171 6.08 15.14 17.03
C THR A 171 7.48 15.36 16.47
N PRO A 172 8.44 15.83 17.31
CA PRO A 172 9.83 16.00 16.87
C PRO A 172 10.46 14.70 16.34
N GLU A 173 10.06 13.56 16.88
CA GLU A 173 10.54 12.23 16.45
C GLU A 173 10.13 11.91 15.01
N VAL A 174 8.85 12.09 14.69
CA VAL A 174 8.31 11.83 13.34
C VAL A 174 8.88 12.82 12.34
N MET A 175 8.98 14.10 12.70
CA MET A 175 9.63 15.11 11.85
C MET A 175 11.09 14.76 11.56
N ARG A 176 11.83 14.24 12.55
CA ARG A 176 13.22 13.80 12.35
C ARG A 176 13.32 12.58 11.43
N GLN A 177 12.42 11.61 11.54
CA GLN A 177 12.39 10.47 10.63
C GLN A 177 12.09 10.90 9.19
N PHE A 178 11.12 11.79 9.01
CA PHE A 178 10.77 12.35 7.70
C PHE A 178 11.98 13.03 7.04
N LYS A 179 12.65 13.94 7.76
CA LYS A 179 13.85 14.65 7.28
C LYS A 179 15.05 13.75 6.98
N ASN A 180 15.07 12.54 7.53
CA ASN A 180 16.08 11.53 7.21
C ASN A 180 15.69 10.68 5.98
N HIS A 181 14.64 11.06 5.25
CA HIS A 181 14.09 10.36 4.09
C HIS A 181 13.77 8.89 4.39
N LYS A 182 13.08 8.65 5.52
CA LYS A 182 12.64 7.33 5.94
C LYS A 182 11.13 7.27 6.06
N SER A 183 10.57 6.08 5.83
CA SER A 183 9.23 5.75 6.30
C SER A 183 9.12 5.96 7.82
N ILE A 184 7.93 6.25 8.32
CA ILE A 184 7.71 6.51 9.76
C ILE A 184 7.37 5.20 10.48
N LEU A 185 8.10 4.88 11.55
CA LEU A 185 7.82 3.72 12.41
C LEU A 185 6.47 3.84 13.12
N LEU A 186 5.72 2.74 13.18
CA LEU A 186 4.38 2.72 13.78
C LEU A 186 4.42 3.12 15.25
N GLU A 187 5.37 2.59 16.03
CA GLU A 187 5.47 2.86 17.48
C GLU A 187 5.79 4.32 17.82
N THR A 188 6.29 5.10 16.85
CA THR A 188 6.63 6.51 17.07
C THR A 188 5.46 7.47 16.81
N ARG A 189 4.36 6.99 16.23
CA ARG A 189 3.20 7.81 15.87
C ARG A 189 2.32 8.03 17.10
N LYS A 190 2.28 9.26 17.63
CA LYS A 190 1.53 9.63 18.83
C LYS A 190 0.33 10.51 18.53
N THR A 191 0.44 11.38 17.54
CA THR A 191 -0.63 12.31 17.14
C THR A 191 -1.25 11.91 15.81
N LYS A 192 -2.44 12.44 15.50
CA LYS A 192 -3.09 12.16 14.21
C LYS A 192 -2.32 12.74 13.02
N MET A 193 -1.56 13.81 13.23
CA MET A 193 -0.62 14.30 12.23
C MET A 193 0.57 13.35 12.01
N ASP A 194 1.05 12.67 13.05
CA ASP A 194 2.10 11.66 12.86
C ASP A 194 1.62 10.50 11.95
N TYR A 195 0.37 10.06 12.13
CA TYR A 195 -0.26 9.09 11.24
C TYR A 195 -0.44 9.64 9.82
N TRP A 196 -0.87 10.90 9.67
CA TRP A 196 -1.03 11.52 8.36
C TRP A 196 0.29 11.62 7.58
N ILE A 197 1.36 12.08 8.25
CA ILE A 197 2.70 12.19 7.66
C ILE A 197 3.24 10.82 7.26
N SER A 198 2.91 9.77 8.03
CA SER A 198 3.36 8.42 7.69
C SER A 198 2.91 7.96 6.30
N TYR A 199 1.76 8.46 5.81
CA TYR A 199 1.28 8.15 4.46
C TYR A 199 2.10 8.84 3.36
N LEU A 200 2.65 10.02 3.65
CA LEU A 200 3.55 10.74 2.73
C LEU A 200 4.95 10.13 2.75
N ALA A 201 5.44 9.77 3.94
CA ALA A 201 6.79 9.23 4.12
C ALA A 201 6.99 7.87 3.42
N TYR A 202 5.93 7.14 3.09
CA TYR A 202 6.03 5.93 2.27
C TYR A 202 6.58 6.18 0.87
N PHE A 203 6.53 7.42 0.38
CA PHE A 203 7.15 7.78 -0.89
C PHE A 203 8.68 7.69 -0.87
N TYR A 204 9.32 7.75 0.30
CA TYR A 204 10.77 7.49 0.41
C TYR A 204 11.14 6.01 0.22
N ASP A 205 10.17 5.11 0.23
CA ASP A 205 10.35 3.66 0.06
C ASP A 205 9.80 3.18 -1.30
N ILE A 206 9.73 4.07 -2.28
CA ILE A 206 9.38 3.72 -3.67
C ILE A 206 10.63 3.24 -4.39
N ASN A 207 10.49 2.14 -5.13
CA ASN A 207 11.59 1.36 -5.69
C ASN A 207 11.86 1.67 -7.16
N PHE A 208 10.83 2.08 -7.91
CA PHE A 208 10.94 2.31 -9.34
C PHE A 208 10.63 3.75 -9.74
N LYS A 209 11.43 4.26 -10.67
CA LYS A 209 11.26 5.60 -11.24
C LYS A 209 9.86 5.81 -11.83
N ALA A 210 9.32 4.81 -12.53
CA ALA A 210 7.98 4.88 -13.12
C ALA A 210 6.90 5.21 -12.06
N THR A 211 7.05 4.68 -10.85
CA THR A 211 6.14 4.97 -9.74
C THR A 211 6.27 6.42 -9.27
N TYR A 212 7.49 6.96 -9.14
CA TYR A 212 7.71 8.38 -8.83
C TYR A 212 7.12 9.31 -9.88
N GLU A 213 7.29 8.98 -11.16
CA GLU A 213 6.70 9.74 -12.28
C GLU A 213 5.17 9.75 -12.18
N SER A 214 4.54 8.59 -11.88
CA SER A 214 3.10 8.52 -11.66
C SER A 214 2.64 9.38 -10.47
N ILE A 215 3.39 9.36 -9.36
CA ILE A 215 3.09 10.17 -8.17
C ILE A 215 3.16 11.67 -8.49
N ARG A 216 4.22 12.08 -9.22
CA ARG A 216 4.45 13.45 -9.65
C ARG A 216 3.37 13.94 -10.59
N ASP A 217 3.09 13.19 -11.65
CA ASP A 217 2.20 13.61 -12.73
C ASP A 217 0.74 13.69 -12.27
N ASN A 218 0.37 12.92 -11.24
CA ASN A 218 -0.94 13.01 -10.59
C ASN A 218 -1.00 14.06 -9.47
N HIS A 219 0.10 14.72 -9.13
CA HIS A 219 0.21 15.69 -8.03
C HIS A 219 -0.25 15.12 -6.68
N TYR A 220 0.05 13.86 -6.38
CA TYR A 220 -0.51 13.20 -5.19
C TYR A 220 -0.04 13.84 -3.88
N VAL A 221 1.21 14.29 -3.78
CA VAL A 221 1.72 15.00 -2.58
C VAL A 221 0.83 16.20 -2.26
N ASP A 222 0.62 17.09 -3.25
CA ASP A 222 -0.12 18.32 -3.04
C ASP A 222 -1.60 18.09 -2.74
N LYS A 223 -2.21 17.13 -3.46
CA LYS A 223 -3.61 16.76 -3.26
C LYS A 223 -3.83 16.13 -1.89
N ILE A 224 -2.94 15.22 -1.45
CA ILE A 224 -3.05 14.57 -0.13
C ILE A 224 -2.86 15.61 0.96
N ILE A 225 -1.79 16.41 0.93
CA ILE A 225 -1.57 17.48 1.94
C ILE A 225 -2.77 18.45 1.96
N GLY A 226 -3.30 18.81 0.80
CA GLY A 226 -4.45 19.72 0.68
C GLY A 226 -5.76 19.23 1.30
N ARG A 227 -5.87 17.97 1.75
CA ARG A 227 -7.08 17.46 2.40
C ARG A 227 -7.27 17.92 3.84
N ILE A 228 -6.21 18.36 4.50
CA ILE A 228 -6.25 18.70 5.92
C ILE A 228 -6.27 20.22 6.10
N PRO A 229 -7.27 20.78 6.78
CA PRO A 229 -7.25 22.19 7.17
C PRO A 229 -6.32 22.37 8.36
N TYR A 230 -5.11 22.89 8.11
CA TYR A 230 -4.09 23.10 9.14
C TYR A 230 -4.44 24.31 10.03
N THR A 231 -5.32 24.10 11.00
CA THR A 231 -5.76 25.13 11.95
C THR A 231 -4.71 25.47 13.02
N ASN A 232 -3.78 24.54 13.31
CA ASN A 232 -2.59 24.84 14.10
C ASN A 232 -1.51 25.50 13.21
N PRO A 233 -1.12 26.77 13.48
CA PRO A 233 -0.19 27.50 12.62
C PRO A 233 1.20 26.87 12.51
N ASP A 234 1.69 26.23 13.58
CA ASP A 234 3.02 25.60 13.57
C ASP A 234 2.98 24.29 12.79
N THR A 235 1.92 23.48 12.95
CA THR A 235 1.65 22.32 12.09
C THR A 235 1.55 22.75 10.62
N GLY A 236 0.85 23.84 10.31
CA GLY A 236 0.74 24.37 8.95
C GLY A 236 2.11 24.71 8.33
N LYS A 237 2.97 25.43 9.06
CA LYS A 237 4.34 25.74 8.61
C LYS A 237 5.16 24.48 8.37
N GLN A 238 5.08 23.50 9.28
CA GLN A 238 5.78 22.23 9.15
C GLN A 238 5.29 21.41 7.96
N MET A 239 3.99 21.41 7.67
CA MET A 239 3.42 20.71 6.52
C MET A 239 3.81 21.35 5.19
N GLU A 240 3.97 22.67 5.13
CA GLU A 240 4.52 23.32 3.94
C GLU A 240 6.01 23.00 3.73
N GLN A 241 6.79 22.81 4.81
CA GLN A 241 8.16 22.29 4.69
C GLN A 241 8.16 20.86 4.10
N ILE A 242 7.32 19.98 4.65
CA ILE A 242 7.13 18.61 4.18
C ILE A 242 6.70 18.58 2.70
N ARG A 243 5.75 19.43 2.30
CA ARG A 243 5.28 19.56 0.91
C ARG A 243 6.44 19.86 -0.02
N ASN A 244 7.24 20.87 0.31
CA ASN A 244 8.37 21.31 -0.51
C ASN A 244 9.46 20.25 -0.60
N GLU A 245 9.83 19.64 0.53
CA GLU A 245 10.85 18.59 0.60
C GLU A 245 10.44 17.36 -0.22
N MET A 246 9.21 16.88 -0.05
CA MET A 246 8.72 15.70 -0.76
C MET A 246 8.59 15.95 -2.27
N ASN A 247 8.05 17.10 -2.68
CA ASN A 247 7.97 17.46 -4.10
C ASN A 247 9.36 17.62 -4.73
N LEU A 248 10.35 18.13 -3.99
CA LEU A 248 11.73 18.19 -4.46
C LEU A 248 12.31 16.78 -4.61
N TYR A 249 12.17 15.94 -3.59
CA TYR A 249 12.66 14.55 -3.60
C TYR A 249 12.13 13.77 -4.81
N ILE A 250 10.82 13.79 -5.02
CA ILE A 250 10.16 13.09 -6.14
C ILE A 250 10.61 13.65 -7.50
N LYS A 251 10.88 14.95 -7.62
CA LYS A 251 11.36 15.55 -8.88
C LYS A 251 12.80 15.16 -9.23
N THR A 252 13.60 14.78 -8.24
CA THR A 252 15.03 14.47 -8.43
C THR A 252 15.32 13.01 -8.80
N LEU A 253 14.29 12.15 -8.86
CA LEU A 253 14.37 10.72 -9.19
C LEU A 253 13.81 10.43 -10.59
#